data_AF-A0A0W0X437-F1
#
_entry.id   AF-A0A0W0X437-F1
#
_cell.length_a   1.000
_cell.length_b   1.000
_cell.length_c   1.000
_cell.angle_alpha   90.00
_cell.angle_beta   90.00
_cell.angle_gamma   90.00
#
_symmetry.space_group_name_H-M   'P 1'
#
loop_
_entity.id
_entity.type
_entity.pdbx_description
1 polymer ?
#
loop_
_entity_poly.entity_id
_entity_poly.type
_entity_poly.pdbx_seq_one_letter_code
_entity_poly.pdbx_strand_id
1 'polypeptide(L)'
;MLEFAELQESAKIFPKKLAKAYAKQHSFGCFFTACFPATIPTRVLTDAQLIKKVAEGLEYYTDASIATKKLVLIGIHIYLWHQYDSSLQWLLNKPLLTLFQEQLGVRSLSNIDQTLYKSSLEELSDFSYWVFRNRRFRILQALYEAFPAEMQGKIYTQRRHPPSEYSSWTSGLPDLRSETNMKKIF
;
A
#
# COMPACT_ATOMS: atom_id res chain seq x y z
N MET A 1 2.80 -16.95 -0.37
CA MET A 1 1.68 -15.99 -0.34
C MET A 1 0.42 -16.75 0.09
N LEU A 2 -0.44 -16.14 0.92
CA LEU A 2 -1.62 -16.79 1.51
C LEU A 2 -2.68 -17.17 0.46
N GLU A 3 -3.59 -18.07 0.82
CA GLU A 3 -4.78 -18.32 0.01
C GLU A 3 -5.83 -17.22 0.14
N PHE A 4 -6.76 -17.14 -0.83
CA PHE A 4 -7.72 -16.03 -0.89
C PHE A 4 -8.51 -15.86 0.42
N ALA A 5 -9.07 -16.95 0.96
CA ALA A 5 -9.87 -16.90 2.18
C ALA A 5 -9.06 -16.37 3.38
N GLU A 6 -7.83 -16.84 3.55
CA GLU A 6 -6.93 -16.40 4.62
C GLU A 6 -6.52 -14.94 4.44
N LEU A 7 -6.21 -14.54 3.20
CA LEU A 7 -5.85 -13.17 2.87
C LEU A 7 -7.02 -12.21 3.12
N GLN A 8 -8.23 -12.61 2.76
CA GLN A 8 -9.45 -11.83 2.96
C GLN A 8 -9.76 -11.66 4.45
N GLU A 9 -9.74 -12.74 5.22
CA GLU A 9 -9.97 -12.68 6.67
C GLU A 9 -8.90 -11.85 7.37
N SER A 10 -7.62 -12.01 7.00
CA SER A 10 -6.55 -11.16 7.54
C SER A 10 -6.73 -9.69 7.17
N ALA A 11 -7.19 -9.39 5.95
CA ALA A 11 -7.46 -8.03 5.49
C ALA A 11 -8.63 -7.38 6.27
N LYS A 12 -9.70 -8.14 6.57
CA LYS A 12 -10.84 -7.66 7.38
C LYS A 12 -10.43 -7.25 8.80
N ILE A 13 -9.48 -7.96 9.40
CA ILE A 13 -8.97 -7.67 10.75
C ILE A 13 -7.69 -6.80 10.75
N PHE A 14 -7.21 -6.38 9.58
CA PHE A 14 -5.97 -5.63 9.43
C PHE A 14 -5.88 -4.36 10.31
N PRO A 15 -6.92 -3.49 10.39
CA PRO A 15 -6.88 -2.33 11.28
C PRO A 15 -6.68 -2.71 12.76
N LYS A 16 -7.29 -3.81 13.21
CA LYS A 16 -7.16 -4.28 14.60
C LYS A 16 -5.75 -4.81 14.87
N LYS A 17 -5.17 -5.57 13.92
CA LYS A 17 -3.79 -6.05 14.00
C LYS A 17 -2.81 -4.87 14.06
N LEU A 18 -3.01 -3.87 13.20
CA LEU A 18 -2.20 -2.65 13.16
C LEU A 18 -2.25 -1.89 14.49
N ALA A 19 -3.47 -1.66 15.02
CA ALA A 19 -3.62 -0.97 16.30
C ALA A 19 -2.90 -1.69 17.45
N LYS A 20 -3.01 -3.02 17.49
CA LYS A 20 -2.29 -3.84 18.47
C LYS A 20 -0.77 -3.76 18.29
N ALA A 21 -0.27 -3.71 17.05
CA ALA A 21 1.15 -3.64 16.76
C ALA A 21 1.77 -2.29 17.18
N TYR A 22 1.07 -1.17 16.90
CA TYR A 22 1.49 0.15 17.38
C TYR A 22 1.47 0.23 18.92
N ALA A 23 0.42 -0.27 19.57
CA ALA A 23 0.35 -0.29 21.04
C ALA A 23 1.52 -1.06 21.68
N LYS A 24 1.97 -2.16 21.04
CA LYS A 24 3.14 -2.94 21.49
C LYS A 24 4.48 -2.26 21.23
N GLN A 25 4.60 -1.43 20.20
CA GLN A 25 5.85 -0.73 19.91
C GLN A 25 6.21 0.25 21.02
N HIS A 26 5.22 0.84 21.67
CA HIS A 26 5.42 1.77 22.79
C HIS A 26 5.82 1.10 24.10
N SER A 27 5.55 -0.20 24.29
CA SER A 27 5.83 -0.89 25.55
C SER A 27 7.27 -1.43 25.69
N PHE A 28 8.11 -1.33 24.65
CA PHE A 28 9.46 -1.95 24.63
C PHE A 28 10.66 -1.00 24.55
N GLY A 29 10.52 0.32 24.77
CA GLY A 29 11.69 1.22 24.62
C GLY A 29 11.52 2.65 25.09
N CYS A 30 11.31 2.86 26.39
CA CYS A 30 11.28 4.19 27.00
C CYS A 30 12.69 4.75 27.26
N PHE A 31 13.47 5.15 26.24
CA PHE A 31 14.58 6.11 26.44
C PHE A 31 14.92 7.00 25.22
N PHE A 32 14.43 6.70 24.00
CA PHE A 32 14.68 7.53 22.79
C PHE A 32 13.42 7.82 21.96
N THR A 33 12.23 7.87 22.58
CA THR A 33 10.94 7.97 21.86
C THR A 33 10.45 9.40 21.62
N ALA A 34 11.19 10.45 22.01
CA ALA A 34 10.77 11.85 21.86
C ALA A 34 10.47 12.26 20.39
N CYS A 35 10.96 11.50 19.41
CA CYS A 35 10.73 11.76 17.98
C CYS A 35 9.65 10.88 17.33
N PHE A 36 9.03 9.95 18.07
CA PHE A 36 8.02 9.06 17.51
C PHE A 36 6.62 9.44 17.96
N PRO A 37 5.64 9.52 17.03
CA PRO A 37 4.27 9.84 17.40
C PRO A 37 3.73 8.76 18.36
N ALA A 38 3.21 9.19 19.52
CA ALA A 38 2.66 8.33 20.56
C ALA A 38 1.32 7.67 20.17
N THR A 39 0.80 8.01 18.99
CA THR A 39 -0.49 7.57 18.47
C THR A 39 -0.36 7.14 17.02
N ILE A 40 -1.24 6.24 16.57
CA ILE A 40 -1.30 5.82 15.18
C ILE A 40 -1.62 7.04 14.33
N PRO A 41 -0.82 7.38 13.31
CA PRO A 41 -1.15 8.48 12.41
C PRO A 41 -2.50 8.23 11.75
N THR A 42 -3.40 9.23 11.75
CA THR A 42 -4.76 9.10 11.21
C THR A 42 -4.77 8.51 9.80
N ARG A 43 -3.86 8.98 8.94
CA ARG A 43 -3.72 8.47 7.56
C ARG A 43 -3.42 6.97 7.51
N VAL A 44 -2.52 6.48 8.35
CA VAL A 44 -2.16 5.05 8.42
C VAL A 44 -3.36 4.20 8.84
N LEU A 45 -4.16 4.70 9.79
CA LEU A 45 -5.40 4.02 10.18
C LEU A 45 -6.45 4.06 9.06
N THR A 46 -6.60 5.17 8.35
CA THR A 46 -7.50 5.30 7.20
C THR A 46 -7.12 4.32 6.08
N ASP A 47 -5.84 4.21 5.77
CA ASP A 47 -5.34 3.28 4.75
C ASP A 47 -5.55 1.81 5.16
N ALA A 48 -5.37 1.50 6.45
CA ALA A 48 -5.72 0.19 6.99
C ALA A 48 -7.23 -0.11 6.88
N GLN A 49 -8.08 0.89 7.15
CA GLN A 49 -9.53 0.77 6.98
C GLN A 49 -9.91 0.57 5.52
N LEU A 50 -9.18 1.17 4.58
CA LEU A 50 -9.41 0.95 3.16
C LEU A 50 -9.19 -0.51 2.76
N ILE A 51 -8.10 -1.14 3.24
CA ILE A 51 -7.84 -2.58 3.04
C ILE A 51 -9.03 -3.43 3.52
N LYS A 52 -9.52 -3.15 4.73
CA LYS A 52 -10.69 -3.82 5.30
C LYS A 52 -11.92 -3.64 4.40
N LYS A 53 -12.23 -2.40 4.00
CA LYS A 53 -13.41 -2.10 3.17
C LYS A 53 -13.32 -2.78 1.80
N VAL A 54 -12.14 -2.86 1.18
CA VAL A 54 -11.93 -3.61 -0.07
C VAL A 54 -12.22 -5.10 0.15
N ALA A 55 -11.70 -5.68 1.24
CA ALA A 55 -11.94 -7.08 1.56
C ALA A 55 -13.43 -7.42 1.81
N GLU A 56 -14.17 -6.52 2.47
CA GLU A 56 -15.63 -6.63 2.64
C GLU A 56 -16.37 -6.42 1.30
N GLY A 57 -15.91 -5.47 0.48
CA GLY A 57 -16.50 -5.19 -0.84
C GLY A 57 -16.42 -6.34 -1.84
N LEU A 58 -15.37 -7.16 -1.75
CA LEU A 58 -15.17 -8.32 -2.63
C LEU A 58 -16.23 -9.42 -2.48
N GLU A 59 -16.98 -9.43 -1.37
CA GLU A 59 -18.13 -10.32 -1.18
C GLU A 59 -19.24 -10.02 -2.20
N TYR A 60 -19.38 -8.75 -2.60
CA TYR A 60 -20.38 -8.29 -3.56
C TYR A 60 -19.91 -8.37 -5.01
N TYR A 61 -18.63 -8.66 -5.24
CA TYR A 61 -18.07 -8.80 -6.58
C TYR A 61 -18.29 -10.22 -7.11
N THR A 62 -19.55 -10.61 -7.31
CA THR A 62 -19.97 -12.01 -7.56
C THR A 62 -19.46 -12.57 -8.89
N ASP A 63 -19.33 -11.72 -9.91
CA ASP A 63 -18.98 -12.16 -11.26
C ASP A 63 -17.48 -12.44 -11.42
N ALA A 64 -16.67 -12.03 -10.43
CA ALA A 64 -15.23 -12.21 -10.43
C ALA A 64 -14.80 -13.56 -9.85
N SER A 65 -13.82 -14.19 -10.50
CA SER A 65 -13.20 -15.43 -10.02
C SER A 65 -12.47 -15.24 -8.68
N ILE A 66 -12.27 -16.32 -7.93
CA ILE A 66 -11.49 -16.29 -6.68
C ILE A 66 -10.06 -15.78 -6.94
N ALA A 67 -9.46 -16.15 -8.07
CA ALA A 67 -8.13 -15.67 -8.48
C ALA A 67 -8.12 -14.15 -8.69
N THR A 68 -9.14 -13.61 -9.38
CA THR A 68 -9.33 -12.17 -9.57
C THR A 68 -9.48 -11.45 -8.23
N LYS A 69 -10.31 -11.95 -7.32
CA LYS A 69 -10.50 -11.35 -5.99
C LYS A 69 -9.20 -11.37 -5.16
N LYS A 70 -8.40 -12.43 -5.29
CA LYS A 70 -7.07 -12.54 -4.68
C LYS A 70 -6.13 -11.47 -5.22
N LEU A 71 -6.12 -11.24 -6.54
CA LEU A 71 -5.32 -10.19 -7.18
C LEU A 71 -5.75 -8.78 -6.72
N VAL A 72 -7.05 -8.52 -6.56
CA VAL A 72 -7.53 -7.23 -6.00
C VAL A 72 -7.00 -7.01 -4.59
N LEU A 73 -7.04 -8.05 -3.74
CA LEU A 73 -6.49 -7.97 -2.39
C LEU A 73 -4.99 -7.71 -2.42
N ILE A 74 -4.22 -8.47 -3.20
CA ILE A 74 -2.77 -8.23 -3.33
C ILE A 74 -2.52 -6.80 -3.83
N GLY A 75 -3.31 -6.35 -4.80
CA GLY A 75 -3.23 -5.03 -5.40
C GLY A 75 -3.40 -3.92 -4.37
N ILE A 76 -4.39 -3.99 -3.48
CA ILE A 76 -4.59 -2.93 -2.48
C ILE A 76 -3.43 -2.87 -1.47
N HIS A 77 -2.84 -4.01 -1.11
CA HIS A 77 -1.66 -4.02 -0.25
C HIS A 77 -0.44 -3.43 -0.97
N ILE A 78 -0.22 -3.78 -2.24
CA ILE A 78 0.85 -3.20 -3.07
C ILE A 78 0.68 -1.68 -3.22
N TYR A 79 -0.53 -1.24 -3.58
CA TYR A 79 -0.86 0.16 -3.80
C TYR A 79 -0.57 1.02 -2.57
N LEU A 80 -0.93 0.53 -1.38
CA LEU A 80 -0.68 1.22 -0.12
C LEU A 80 0.78 1.12 0.29
N TRP A 81 1.39 -0.07 0.27
CA TRP A 81 2.80 -0.24 0.62
C TRP A 81 3.70 0.69 -0.20
N HIS A 82 3.46 0.85 -1.50
CA HIS A 82 4.26 1.74 -2.33
C HIS A 82 4.26 3.20 -1.83
N GLN A 83 3.18 3.67 -1.19
CA GLN A 83 3.12 5.02 -0.61
C GLN A 83 3.99 5.18 0.65
N TYR A 84 4.38 4.07 1.26
CA TYR A 84 5.21 3.99 2.47
C TYR A 84 6.61 3.43 2.18
N ASP A 85 6.97 3.20 0.91
CA ASP A 85 8.23 2.55 0.53
C ASP A 85 9.40 3.55 0.46
N SER A 86 9.73 4.14 1.61
CA SER A 86 10.92 4.99 1.78
C SER A 86 11.53 4.78 3.17
N SER A 87 12.83 5.06 3.31
CA SER A 87 13.56 4.81 4.55
C SER A 87 12.97 5.52 5.76
N LEU A 88 12.52 6.78 5.59
CA LEU A 88 11.85 7.54 6.65
C LEU A 88 10.54 6.88 7.07
N GLN A 89 9.74 6.41 6.11
CA GLN A 89 8.48 5.72 6.38
C GLN A 89 8.72 4.36 7.02
N TRP A 90 9.83 3.68 6.70
CA TRP A 90 10.24 2.44 7.37
C TRP A 90 10.52 2.65 8.86
N LEU A 91 11.16 3.76 9.20
CA LEU A 91 11.40 4.14 10.58
C LEU A 91 10.10 4.50 11.31
N LEU A 92 9.25 5.32 10.68
CA LEU A 92 8.04 5.87 11.31
C LEU A 92 6.87 4.89 11.37
N ASN A 93 6.75 4.01 10.37
CA ASN A 93 5.59 3.14 10.15
C ASN A 93 5.98 1.66 10.05
N LYS A 94 7.02 1.26 10.79
CA LYS A 94 7.48 -0.12 10.88
C LYS A 94 6.34 -1.14 11.11
N PRO A 95 5.38 -0.94 12.03
CA PRO A 95 4.31 -1.92 12.23
C PRO A 95 3.43 -2.13 10.99
N LEU A 96 3.15 -1.06 10.24
CA LEU A 96 2.38 -1.14 9.00
C LEU A 96 3.13 -1.97 7.95
N LEU A 97 4.42 -1.66 7.75
CA LEU A 97 5.25 -2.33 6.75
C LEU A 97 5.51 -3.79 7.11
N THR A 98 5.70 -4.12 8.39
CA THR A 98 5.78 -5.52 8.84
C THR A 98 4.50 -6.29 8.51
N LEU A 99 3.32 -5.68 8.70
CA LEU A 99 2.07 -6.35 8.36
C LEU A 99 1.90 -6.56 6.84
N PHE A 100 2.36 -5.62 6.00
CA PHE A 100 2.39 -5.84 4.55
C PHE A 100 3.31 -7.00 4.16
N GLN A 101 4.51 -7.08 4.75
CA GLN A 101 5.45 -8.18 4.54
C GLN A 101 4.84 -9.52 4.93
N GLU A 102 4.16 -9.59 6.10
CA GLU A 102 3.51 -10.81 6.59
C GLU A 102 2.39 -11.28 5.66
N GLN A 103 1.51 -10.37 5.20
CA GLN A 103 0.37 -10.76 4.36
C GLN A 103 0.76 -11.16 2.94
N LEU A 104 1.73 -10.45 2.34
CA LEU A 104 2.20 -10.78 0.99
C LEU A 104 3.24 -11.90 1.00
N GLY A 105 3.86 -12.18 2.15
CA GLY A 105 4.89 -13.20 2.32
C GLY A 105 6.22 -12.83 1.64
N VAL A 106 6.51 -11.53 1.54
CA VAL A 106 7.71 -10.98 0.89
C VAL A 106 8.36 -9.93 1.78
N ARG A 107 9.68 -9.71 1.63
CA ARG A 107 10.43 -8.75 2.46
C ARG A 107 10.41 -7.32 1.91
N SER A 108 10.21 -7.15 0.61
CA SER A 108 10.14 -5.84 -0.03
C SER A 108 9.24 -5.92 -1.26
N LEU A 109 8.77 -4.77 -1.75
CA LEU A 109 7.98 -4.72 -2.97
C LEU A 109 8.73 -5.22 -4.21
N SER A 110 10.06 -5.04 -4.26
CA SER A 110 10.89 -5.53 -5.36
C SER A 110 11.02 -7.06 -5.39
N ASN A 111 10.71 -7.75 -4.28
CA ASN A 111 10.67 -9.22 -4.25
C ASN A 111 9.36 -9.81 -4.80
N ILE A 112 8.40 -8.98 -5.20
CA ILE A 112 7.14 -9.45 -5.81
C ILE A 112 7.40 -9.69 -7.30
N ASP A 113 6.97 -10.84 -7.81
CA ASP A 113 7.01 -11.13 -9.24
C ASP A 113 6.36 -10.01 -10.05
N GLN A 114 7.02 -9.57 -11.11
CA GLN A 114 6.59 -8.39 -11.87
C GLN A 114 5.24 -8.60 -12.56
N THR A 115 4.95 -9.83 -13.00
CA THR A 115 3.67 -10.18 -13.61
C THR A 115 2.57 -10.08 -12.55
N LEU A 116 2.79 -10.70 -11.39
CA LEU A 116 1.88 -10.62 -10.25
C LEU A 116 1.64 -9.17 -9.79
N TYR A 117 2.69 -8.36 -9.71
CA TYR A 117 2.61 -6.95 -9.35
C TYR A 117 1.70 -6.18 -10.31
N LYS A 118 1.94 -6.30 -11.63
CA LYS A 118 1.18 -5.60 -12.65
C LYS A 118 -0.27 -6.07 -12.71
N SER A 119 -0.50 -7.38 -12.71
CA SER A 119 -1.85 -7.96 -12.76
C SER A 119 -2.67 -7.60 -11.51
N SER A 120 -2.05 -7.57 -10.33
CA SER A 120 -2.74 -7.18 -9.10
C SER A 120 -3.19 -5.71 -9.11
N LEU A 121 -2.35 -4.81 -9.63
CA LEU A 121 -2.70 -3.39 -9.78
C LEU A 121 -3.76 -3.17 -10.86
N GLU A 122 -3.74 -3.96 -11.93
CA GLU A 122 -4.76 -3.95 -12.98
C GLU A 122 -6.13 -4.39 -12.45
N GLU A 123 -6.18 -5.54 -11.78
CA GLU A 123 -7.43 -6.03 -11.19
C GLU A 123 -7.97 -5.08 -10.10
N LEU A 124 -7.08 -4.45 -9.33
CA LEU A 124 -7.49 -3.40 -8.40
C LEU A 124 -8.13 -2.21 -9.12
N SER A 125 -7.54 -1.77 -10.24
CA SER A 125 -8.08 -0.69 -11.07
C SER A 125 -9.47 -1.02 -11.58
N ASP A 126 -9.65 -2.23 -12.13
CA ASP A 126 -10.92 -2.71 -12.67
C ASP A 126 -11.98 -2.88 -11.58
N PHE A 127 -11.59 -3.40 -10.41
CA PHE A 127 -12.47 -3.46 -9.24
C PHE A 127 -12.91 -2.06 -8.79
N SER A 128 -12.00 -1.09 -8.72
CA SER A 128 -12.35 0.29 -8.37
C SER A 128 -13.33 0.90 -9.38
N TYR A 129 -13.17 0.62 -10.68
CA TYR A 129 -14.14 1.03 -11.70
C TYR A 129 -15.50 0.35 -11.51
N TRP A 130 -15.52 -0.96 -11.22
CA TRP A 130 -16.74 -1.70 -10.92
C TRP A 130 -17.47 -1.12 -9.70
N VAL A 131 -16.75 -0.79 -8.63
CA VAL A 131 -17.32 -0.11 -7.45
C VAL A 131 -17.94 1.23 -7.84
N PHE A 132 -17.24 2.05 -8.62
CA PHE A 132 -17.79 3.32 -9.12
C PHE A 132 -19.09 3.12 -9.91
N ARG A 133 -19.13 2.13 -10.81
CA ARG A 133 -20.34 1.80 -11.60
C ARG A 133 -21.51 1.37 -10.72
N ASN A 134 -21.22 0.75 -9.59
CA ASN A 134 -22.21 0.19 -8.67
C ASN A 134 -22.42 1.02 -7.39
N ARG A 135 -21.87 2.23 -7.31
CA ARG A 135 -21.92 3.13 -6.14
C ARG A 135 -23.33 3.51 -5.64
N ARG A 136 -24.37 3.23 -6.44
CA ARG A 136 -25.78 3.42 -6.03
C ARG A 136 -26.20 2.48 -4.89
N PHE A 137 -25.52 1.35 -4.72
CA PHE A 137 -25.78 0.44 -3.61
C PHE A 137 -25.05 0.95 -2.36
N ARG A 138 -25.79 1.13 -1.25
CA ARG A 138 -25.28 1.76 -0.01
C ARG A 138 -23.94 1.19 0.48
N ILE A 139 -23.76 -0.13 0.40
CA ILE A 139 -22.54 -0.82 0.84
C ILE A 139 -21.35 -0.42 -0.05
N LEU A 140 -21.57 -0.38 -1.37
CA LEU A 140 -20.55 0.01 -2.34
C LEU A 140 -20.32 1.52 -2.38
N GLN A 141 -21.31 2.33 -1.98
CA GLN A 141 -21.15 3.77 -1.80
C GLN A 141 -20.08 4.07 -0.74
N ALA A 142 -20.15 3.41 0.43
CA ALA A 142 -19.20 3.63 1.52
C ALA A 142 -17.77 3.16 1.18
N LEU A 143 -17.64 2.20 0.26
CA LEU A 143 -16.35 1.78 -0.30
C LEU A 143 -15.86 2.78 -1.35
N TYR A 144 -16.74 3.23 -2.25
CA TYR A 144 -16.44 4.24 -3.25
C TYR A 144 -15.92 5.54 -2.60
N GLU A 145 -16.60 6.03 -1.57
CA GLU A 145 -16.20 7.22 -0.81
C GLU A 145 -14.89 7.03 -0.04
N ALA A 146 -14.47 5.79 0.21
CA ALA A 146 -13.19 5.49 0.85
C ALA A 146 -12.02 5.49 -0.14
N PHE A 147 -12.26 5.37 -1.44
CA PHE A 147 -11.19 5.40 -2.43
C PHE A 147 -10.63 6.82 -2.56
N PRO A 148 -9.29 6.99 -2.48
CA PRO A 148 -8.66 8.27 -2.75
C PRO A 148 -8.98 8.74 -4.17
N ALA A 149 -9.23 10.04 -4.34
CA ALA A 149 -9.59 10.62 -5.63
C ALA A 149 -8.52 10.37 -6.71
N GLU A 150 -7.25 10.34 -6.31
CA GLU A 150 -6.10 10.13 -7.18
C GLU A 150 -5.68 8.65 -7.35
N MET A 151 -6.45 7.70 -6.80
CA MET A 151 -6.09 6.27 -6.78
C MET A 151 -5.79 5.72 -8.17
N GLN A 152 -6.64 6.01 -9.16
CA GLN A 152 -6.46 5.56 -10.55
C GLN A 152 -5.17 6.09 -11.17
N GLY A 153 -4.88 7.38 -10.98
CA GLY A 153 -3.64 8.00 -11.47
C GLY A 153 -2.40 7.40 -10.80
N LYS A 154 -2.45 7.16 -9.49
CA LYS A 154 -1.36 6.52 -8.74
C LYS A 154 -1.14 5.06 -9.15
N ILE A 155 -2.20 4.28 -9.38
CA ILE A 155 -2.07 2.91 -9.88
C ILE A 155 -1.39 2.91 -11.25
N TYR A 156 -1.79 3.81 -12.14
CA TYR A 156 -1.19 3.94 -13.47
C TYR A 156 0.31 4.27 -13.41
N THR A 157 0.71 5.22 -12.55
CA THR A 157 2.14 5.58 -12.41
C THR A 157 2.95 4.45 -11.80
N GLN A 158 2.42 3.74 -10.79
CA GLN A 158 3.05 2.57 -10.16
C GLN A 158 3.28 1.42 -11.13
N ARG A 159 2.29 1.12 -12.01
CA ARG A 159 2.44 0.07 -13.04
C ARG A 159 3.59 0.35 -14.02
N ARG A 160 3.87 1.63 -14.30
CA ARG A 160 4.95 2.05 -15.21
C ARG A 160 6.31 2.13 -14.54
N HIS A 161 6.34 2.37 -13.24
CA HIS A 161 7.57 2.49 -12.45
C HIS A 161 7.54 1.47 -11.30
N PRO A 162 7.59 0.16 -11.61
CA PRO A 162 7.65 -0.85 -10.56
C PRO A 162 8.93 -0.67 -9.74
N PRO A 163 8.90 -1.00 -8.44
CA PRO A 163 10.07 -0.88 -7.58
C PRO A 163 11.21 -1.75 -8.11
N SER A 164 12.37 -1.13 -8.33
CA SER A 164 13.58 -1.84 -8.76
C SER A 164 14.28 -2.47 -7.56
N GLU A 165 14.98 -3.60 -7.75
CA GLU A 165 15.77 -4.25 -6.69
C GLU A 165 16.88 -3.33 -6.12
N TYR A 166 17.25 -2.26 -6.83
CA TYR A 166 18.40 -1.41 -6.52
C TYR A 166 18.08 -0.03 -5.94
N SER A 167 16.81 0.34 -5.73
CA SER A 167 16.41 1.73 -5.43
C SER A 167 16.11 2.05 -3.95
N SER A 168 16.61 1.28 -3.00
CA SER A 168 16.39 1.54 -1.56
C SER A 168 17.49 2.38 -0.88
N TRP A 169 18.57 2.74 -1.58
CA TRP A 169 19.71 3.44 -0.97
C TRP A 169 20.05 4.83 -1.53
N THR A 170 19.61 5.20 -2.74
CA THR A 170 20.12 6.41 -3.43
C THR A 170 19.11 7.52 -3.67
N SER A 171 17.82 7.34 -3.37
CA SER A 171 16.77 8.35 -3.64
C SER A 171 16.79 9.59 -2.73
N GLY A 172 17.80 9.72 -1.85
CA GLY A 172 17.93 10.81 -0.89
C GLY A 172 18.92 11.93 -1.26
N LEU A 173 19.60 11.86 -2.41
CA LEU A 173 20.50 12.95 -2.84
C LEU A 173 19.90 13.65 -4.07
N PRO A 174 19.67 14.98 -4.02
CA PRO A 174 19.33 15.73 -5.22
C PRO A 174 20.50 15.67 -6.20
N ASP A 175 20.22 15.26 -7.43
CA ASP A 175 21.14 15.27 -8.57
C ASP A 175 21.53 16.73 -8.89
N LEU A 176 22.53 17.24 -8.17
CA LEU A 176 23.16 18.54 -8.39
C LEU A 176 24.10 18.40 -9.60
N ARG A 177 23.51 18.32 -10.79
CA ARG A 177 24.24 18.61 -12.04
C ARG A 177 24.65 20.07 -12.02
N SER A 178 25.90 20.31 -11.63
CA SER A 178 26.56 21.59 -11.86
C SER A 178 26.81 21.75 -13.36
N GLU A 179 25.95 22.52 -14.03
CA GLU A 179 26.27 23.11 -15.32
C GLU A 179 27.39 24.14 -15.12
N THR A 180 28.64 23.70 -15.20
CA THR A 180 29.78 24.61 -15.36
C THR A 180 30.04 24.84 -16.86
N ASN A 181 29.21 25.70 -17.46
CA ASN A 181 29.51 26.30 -18.76
C ASN A 181 30.44 27.52 -18.56
N MET A 182 31.74 27.27 -18.38
CA MET A 182 32.75 28.31 -18.65
C MET A 182 33.23 28.17 -20.10
N LYS A 183 32.57 28.88 -21.01
CA LYS A 183 33.16 29.20 -22.31
C LYS A 183 34.34 30.15 -22.08
N LYS A 184 35.54 29.67 -22.36
CA LYS A 184 36.72 30.50 -22.64
C LYS A 184 36.38 31.40 -23.83
N ILE A 185 36.49 32.71 -23.64
CA ILE A 185 36.58 33.69 -24.73
C ILE A 185 38.01 34.21 -24.68
N PHE A 186 38.74 33.98 -25.79
CA PHE A 186 39.95 34.71 -26.16
C PHE A 186 39.55 36.11 -26.64
#